data_AF-A0A943LEY3-F1
#
_entry.id   AF-A0A943LEY3-F1
#
_cell.length_a   1.000
_cell.length_b   1.000
_cell.length_c   1.000
_cell.angle_alpha   90.00
_cell.angle_beta   90.00
_cell.angle_gamma   90.00
#
_symmetry.space_group_name_H-M   'P 1'
#
loop_
_entity.id
_entity.type
_entity.pdbx_description
1 polymer ?
#
loop_
_entity_poly.entity_id
_entity_poly.type
_entity_poly.pdbx_seq_one_letter_code
_entity_poly.pdbx_strand_id
1 'polypeptide(L)'
;MEKGLLIKVLGKADSIRLEDQIYNLSDITNKVRYGLMGNMSIFDDNFIAKTVKELEGINEEIKEIKINVEDPNKIGYTNSREYLKKYLESISYNIIELTKNLNPFNEKLVIMHNNLLCDCVLKY
;
A
#
# COMPACT_ATOMS: atom_id res chain seq x y z
N MET A 1 -12.55 -0.39 6.76
CA MET A 1 -13.77 0.45 6.50
C MET A 1 -14.88 -0.48 6.01
N GLU A 2 -16.16 -0.28 6.37
CA GLU A 2 -17.22 -1.16 5.87
C GLU A 2 -17.28 -1.17 4.32
N LYS A 3 -17.29 -2.37 3.72
CA LYS A 3 -17.28 -2.57 2.25
C LYS A 3 -18.37 -1.77 1.53
N GLY A 4 -19.56 -1.69 2.12
CA GLY A 4 -20.67 -0.90 1.57
C GLY A 4 -20.39 0.62 1.54
N LEU A 5 -19.68 1.14 2.54
CA LEU A 5 -19.27 2.54 2.58
C LEU A 5 -18.14 2.82 1.58
N LEU A 6 -17.19 1.89 1.44
CA LEU A 6 -16.12 2.00 0.46
C LEU A 6 -16.66 2.08 -0.98
N ILE A 7 -17.61 1.21 -1.33
CA ILE A 7 -18.29 1.23 -2.64
C ILE A 7 -19.03 2.55 -2.86
N LYS A 8 -19.66 3.12 -1.82
CA LYS A 8 -20.35 4.42 -1.93
C LYS A 8 -19.39 5.59 -2.16
N VAL A 9 -18.18 5.52 -1.60
CA VAL A 9 -17.15 6.57 -1.73
C VAL A 9 -16.38 6.45 -3.06
N LEU A 10 -15.96 5.25 -3.42
CA LEU A 10 -15.10 5.01 -4.58
C LEU A 10 -15.88 4.68 -5.85
N GLY A 11 -17.03 4.02 -5.71
CA GLY A 11 -17.65 3.27 -6.79
C GLY A 11 -17.17 1.81 -6.79
N LYS A 12 -17.96 0.93 -7.40
CA LYS A 12 -17.70 -0.53 -7.38
C LYS A 12 -16.34 -0.89 -7.97
N ALA A 13 -15.99 -0.32 -9.12
CA ALA A 13 -14.75 -0.63 -9.82
C ALA A 13 -13.51 -0.31 -8.97
N ASP A 14 -13.39 0.94 -8.50
CA ASP A 14 -12.24 1.36 -7.69
C ASP A 14 -12.21 0.71 -6.30
N SER A 15 -13.37 0.34 -5.74
CA SER A 15 -13.40 -0.42 -4.48
C SER A 15 -12.78 -1.82 -4.63
N ILE A 16 -13.02 -2.48 -5.77
CA ILE A 16 -12.45 -3.80 -6.07
C ILE A 16 -10.96 -3.65 -6.38
N ARG A 17 -10.59 -2.65 -7.20
CA ARG A 17 -9.17 -2.35 -7.48
C ARG A 17 -8.38 -2.12 -6.20
N LEU A 18 -8.93 -1.36 -5.25
CA LEU A 18 -8.29 -1.14 -3.95
C LEU A 18 -8.14 -2.46 -3.18
N GLU A 19 -9.18 -3.29 -3.12
CA GLU A 19 -9.15 -4.60 -2.45
C GLU A 19 -8.02 -5.49 -3.03
N ASP A 20 -7.90 -5.54 -4.35
CA ASP A 20 -6.84 -6.29 -5.05
C ASP A 20 -5.44 -5.76 -4.69
N GLN A 21 -5.26 -4.43 -4.65
CA GLN A 21 -3.97 -3.84 -4.28
C GLN A 21 -3.61 -4.08 -2.81
N ILE A 22 -4.58 -4.05 -1.89
CA ILE A 22 -4.34 -4.39 -0.49
C ILE A 22 -3.95 -5.86 -0.33
N TYR A 23 -4.56 -6.76 -1.10
CA TYR A 23 -4.17 -8.17 -1.13
C TYR A 23 -2.73 -8.36 -1.62
N ASN A 24 -2.38 -7.72 -2.75
CA ASN A 24 -1.01 -7.78 -3.29
C ASN A 24 0.01 -7.20 -2.30
N LEU A 25 -0.33 -6.09 -1.65
CA LEU A 25 0.53 -5.48 -0.63
C LEU A 25 0.73 -6.41 0.58
N SER A 26 -0.31 -7.15 0.98
CA SER A 26 -0.21 -8.17 2.03
C SER A 26 0.81 -9.25 1.68
N ASP A 27 0.75 -9.78 0.45
CA ASP A 27 1.68 -10.82 0.00
C ASP A 27 3.14 -10.31 0.00
N ILE A 28 3.40 -9.12 -0.54
CA ILE A 28 4.75 -8.54 -0.58
C ILE A 28 5.28 -8.28 0.83
N THR A 29 4.49 -7.63 1.68
CA THR A 29 4.92 -7.26 3.03
C THR A 29 5.22 -8.48 3.90
N ASN A 30 4.50 -9.59 3.68
CA ASN A 30 4.79 -10.87 4.31
C ASN A 30 6.10 -11.49 3.81
N LYS A 31 6.40 -11.42 2.51
CA LYS A 31 7.70 -11.88 1.97
C LYS A 31 8.87 -11.09 2.54
N VAL A 32 8.75 -9.77 2.57
CA VAL A 32 9.78 -8.89 3.17
C VAL A 32 9.95 -9.21 4.66
N ARG A 33 8.85 -9.35 5.40
CA ARG A 33 8.89 -9.75 6.82
C ARG A 33 9.58 -11.10 7.02
N TYR A 34 9.28 -12.09 6.18
CA TYR A 34 9.91 -13.40 6.25
C TYR A 34 11.44 -13.31 6.07
N GLY A 35 11.91 -12.50 5.12
CA GLY A 35 13.35 -12.24 4.97
C GLY A 35 13.97 -11.63 6.23
N LEU A 36 13.34 -10.59 6.77
CA LEU A 36 13.80 -9.87 7.97
C LEU A 36 13.85 -10.76 9.23
N MET A 37 12.97 -11.76 9.34
CA MET A 37 12.85 -12.62 10.53
C MET A 37 13.90 -13.74 10.62
N GLY A 38 14.83 -13.84 9.67
CA GLY A 38 15.92 -14.81 9.76
C GLY A 38 16.38 -15.41 8.44
N ASN A 39 15.89 -14.92 7.30
CA ASN A 39 16.35 -15.34 5.98
C ASN A 39 16.85 -14.13 5.18
N MET A 40 17.77 -13.36 5.77
CA MET A 40 18.32 -12.15 5.15
C MET A 40 19.02 -12.41 3.81
N SER A 41 19.45 -13.65 3.56
CA SER A 41 19.99 -14.09 2.26
C SER A 41 19.02 -13.96 1.09
N ILE A 42 17.72 -13.80 1.31
CA ILE A 42 16.77 -13.57 0.21
C ILE A 42 16.87 -12.16 -0.37
N PHE A 43 17.44 -11.18 0.35
CA PHE A 43 17.58 -9.80 -0.15
C PHE A 43 18.74 -9.68 -1.14
N ASP A 44 18.71 -10.49 -2.18
CA ASP A 44 19.58 -10.35 -3.35
C ASP A 44 19.01 -9.30 -4.33
N ASP A 45 19.81 -8.93 -5.32
CA ASP A 45 19.44 -7.92 -6.31
C ASP A 45 18.15 -8.30 -7.08
N ASN A 46 17.91 -9.59 -7.31
CA ASN A 46 16.73 -10.06 -8.04
C ASN A 46 15.45 -9.91 -7.21
N PHE A 47 15.50 -10.31 -5.95
CA PHE A 47 14.41 -10.15 -5.00
C PHE A 47 14.08 -8.68 -4.79
N ILE A 48 15.12 -7.85 -4.58
CA ILE A 48 14.95 -6.40 -4.40
C ILE A 48 14.33 -5.79 -5.65
N ALA A 49 14.87 -6.05 -6.84
CA ALA A 49 14.34 -5.50 -8.09
C ALA A 49 12.87 -5.90 -8.34
N LYS A 50 12.53 -7.17 -8.08
CA LYS A 50 11.16 -7.66 -8.21
C LYS A 50 10.22 -6.99 -7.21
N THR A 51 10.62 -6.93 -5.94
CA THR A 51 9.84 -6.33 -4.85
C THR A 51 9.58 -4.85 -5.13
N VAL A 52 10.61 -4.10 -5.55
CA VAL A 52 10.50 -2.69 -5.92
C VAL A 52 9.50 -2.51 -7.06
N LYS A 53 9.61 -3.30 -8.13
CA LYS A 53 8.70 -3.22 -9.27
C LYS A 53 7.24 -3.49 -8.89
N GLU A 54 7.00 -4.50 -8.06
CA GLU A 54 5.64 -4.83 -7.60
C GLU A 54 5.08 -3.72 -6.70
N LEU A 55 5.88 -3.18 -5.78
CA LEU A 55 5.52 -2.06 -4.92
C LEU A 55 5.21 -0.78 -5.72
N GLU A 56 6.02 -0.47 -6.74
CA GLU A 56 5.79 0.68 -7.62
C GLU A 56 4.46 0.55 -8.37
N GLY A 57 4.16 -0.63 -8.93
CA GLY A 57 2.88 -0.88 -9.60
C GLY A 57 1.68 -0.72 -8.67
N ILE A 58 1.76 -1.24 -7.43
CA ILE A 58 0.72 -1.01 -6.41
C ILE A 58 0.56 0.49 -6.14
N ASN A 59 1.65 1.23 -6.00
CA ASN A 59 1.60 2.65 -5.69
C ASN A 59 0.98 3.49 -6.82
N GLU A 60 1.20 3.12 -8.08
CA GLU A 60 0.55 3.75 -9.23
C GLU A 60 -0.98 3.59 -9.17
N GLU A 61 -1.47 2.37 -8.95
CA GLU A 61 -2.89 2.08 -8.78
C GLU A 61 -3.50 2.85 -7.59
N ILE A 62 -2.82 2.90 -6.45
CA ILE A 62 -3.26 3.66 -5.27
C ILE A 62 -3.36 5.16 -5.57
N LYS A 63 -2.43 5.72 -6.35
CA LYS A 63 -2.47 7.14 -6.76
C LYS A 63 -3.66 7.43 -7.65
N GLU A 64 -3.98 6.55 -8.60
CA GLU A 64 -5.17 6.71 -9.45
C GLU A 64 -6.46 6.68 -8.63
N ILE A 65 -6.58 5.73 -7.71
CA ILE A 65 -7.72 5.64 -6.79
C ILE A 65 -7.83 6.93 -5.97
N LYS A 66 -6.70 7.47 -5.48
CA LYS A 66 -6.67 8.73 -4.72
C LYS A 66 -7.23 9.90 -5.54
N ILE A 67 -6.86 10.03 -6.81
CA ILE A 67 -7.40 11.08 -7.70
C ILE A 67 -8.93 10.97 -7.76
N ASN A 68 -9.48 9.76 -7.88
CA ASN A 68 -10.93 9.52 -7.92
C ASN A 68 -11.64 9.77 -6.58
N VAL A 69 -10.92 9.68 -5.45
CA VAL A 69 -11.42 10.09 -4.12
C VAL A 69 -11.50 11.61 -4.00
N GLU A 70 -10.60 12.34 -4.64
CA GLU A 70 -10.50 13.80 -4.58
C GLU A 70 -11.42 14.54 -5.56
N ASP A 71 -12.13 13.82 -6.43
CA ASP A 71 -13.06 14.40 -7.41
C ASP A 71 -14.08 15.36 -6.74
N PRO A 72 -14.03 16.67 -7.05
CA PRO A 72 -14.93 17.65 -6.45
C PRO A 72 -16.40 17.44 -6.82
N ASN A 73 -16.69 16.67 -7.87
CA ASN A 73 -18.06 16.37 -8.31
C ASN A 73 -18.73 15.27 -7.47
N LYS A 74 -17.97 14.46 -6.74
CA LYS A 74 -18.54 13.49 -5.79
C LYS A 74 -19.02 14.26 -4.55
N ILE A 75 -20.31 14.19 -4.23
CA ILE A 75 -20.92 14.89 -3.08
C ILE A 75 -21.26 13.86 -1.99
N GLY A 76 -21.00 14.19 -0.72
CA GLY A 76 -21.31 13.37 0.44
C GLY A 76 -20.14 12.55 1.00
N TYR A 77 -20.36 11.92 2.16
CA TYR A 77 -19.39 11.09 2.87
C TYR A 77 -18.05 11.77 3.19
N THR A 78 -18.05 13.09 3.46
CA THR A 78 -16.84 13.92 3.66
C THR A 78 -15.85 13.31 4.64
N ASN A 79 -16.32 12.86 5.81
CA ASN A 79 -15.44 12.25 6.82
C ASN A 79 -14.82 10.93 6.33
N SER A 80 -15.60 10.09 5.65
CA SER A 80 -15.13 8.81 5.11
C SER A 80 -14.15 9.01 3.97
N ARG A 81 -14.36 10.02 3.12
CA ARG A 81 -13.43 10.41 2.06
C ARG A 81 -12.10 10.91 2.62
N GLU A 82 -12.15 11.80 3.62
CA GLU A 82 -10.96 12.32 4.27
C GLU A 82 -10.16 11.20 4.96
N TYR A 83 -10.86 10.27 5.63
CA TYR A 83 -10.22 9.09 6.19
C TYR A 83 -9.56 8.23 5.12
N LEU A 84 -10.28 7.93 4.02
CA LEU A 84 -9.76 7.12 2.93
C LEU A 84 -8.56 7.78 2.25
N LYS A 85 -8.61 9.10 2.06
CA LYS A 85 -7.48 9.88 1.53
C LYS A 85 -6.24 9.71 2.39
N LYS A 86 -6.35 9.89 3.70
CA LYS A 86 -5.23 9.69 4.65
C LYS A 86 -4.71 8.26 4.63
N TYR A 87 -5.60 7.29 4.51
CA TYR A 87 -5.24 5.88 4.40
C TYR A 87 -4.41 5.60 3.13
N LEU A 88 -4.88 6.05 1.97
CA LEU A 88 -4.17 5.90 0.69
C LEU A 88 -2.83 6.65 0.69
N GLU A 89 -2.79 7.86 1.28
CA GLU A 89 -1.56 8.63 1.47
C GLU A 89 -0.53 7.89 2.33
N SER A 90 -0.99 7.27 3.42
CA SER A 90 -0.12 6.48 4.29
C SER A 90 0.46 5.27 3.57
N ILE A 91 -0.35 4.56 2.77
CA ILE A 91 0.13 3.45 1.94
C ILE A 91 1.18 3.94 0.95
N SER A 92 0.85 4.95 0.14
CA SER A 92 1.78 5.47 -0.87
C SER A 92 3.09 5.96 -0.27
N TYR A 93 3.04 6.68 0.86
CA TYR A 93 4.24 7.15 1.54
C TYR A 93 5.13 5.99 1.99
N ASN A 94 4.55 4.99 2.67
CA ASN A 94 5.33 3.88 3.18
C ASN A 94 5.83 2.95 2.07
N ILE A 95 5.12 2.80 0.95
CA ILE A 95 5.63 2.11 -0.24
C ILE A 95 6.87 2.84 -0.78
N ILE A 96 6.78 4.16 -0.97
CA ILE A 96 7.90 4.96 -1.50
C ILE A 96 9.12 4.83 -0.60
N GLU A 97 8.95 4.96 0.72
CA GLU A 97 10.07 4.86 1.65
C GLU A 97 10.61 3.42 1.75
N LEU A 98 9.76 2.39 1.69
CA LEU A 98 10.23 1.01 1.62
C LEU A 98 11.08 0.79 0.37
N THR A 99 10.61 1.20 -0.80
CA THR A 99 11.33 1.08 -2.07
C THR A 99 12.70 1.76 -2.02
N LYS A 100 12.78 3.00 -1.53
CA LYS A 100 14.05 3.75 -1.41
C LYS A 100 15.05 3.07 -0.47
N ASN A 101 14.57 2.36 0.54
CA ASN A 101 15.39 1.72 1.56
C ASN A 101 15.65 0.24 1.28
N LEU A 102 15.08 -0.34 0.23
CA LEU A 102 15.49 -1.66 -0.27
C LEU A 102 16.78 -1.58 -1.09
N ASN A 103 17.09 -0.42 -1.69
CA ASN A 103 18.32 -0.21 -2.45
C ASN A 103 18.85 1.24 -2.37
N PRO A 104 19.93 1.52 -1.60
CA PRO A 104 20.69 0.57 -0.80
C PRO A 104 19.88 0.06 0.39
N PHE A 105 20.11 -1.20 0.79
CA PHE A 105 19.34 -1.84 1.85
C PHE A 105 19.60 -1.20 3.22
N ASN A 106 18.57 -0.63 3.82
CA ASN A 106 18.58 -0.06 5.17
C ASN A 106 17.59 -0.84 6.06
N GLU A 107 18.11 -1.85 6.76
CA GLU A 107 17.31 -2.79 7.56
C GLU A 107 16.31 -2.11 8.49
N LYS A 108 16.74 -1.09 9.24
CA LYS A 108 15.89 -0.39 10.22
C LYS A 108 14.70 0.27 9.54
N LEU A 109 14.93 0.96 8.43
CA LEU A 109 13.86 1.65 7.70
C LEU A 109 12.97 0.67 6.93
N VAL A 110 13.55 -0.40 6.38
CA VAL A 110 12.79 -1.50 5.76
C VAL A 110 11.85 -2.15 6.78
N ILE A 111 12.33 -2.49 7.98
CA ILE A 111 11.49 -3.03 9.06
C ILE A 111 10.36 -2.06 9.41
N MET A 112 10.69 -0.78 9.60
CA MET A 112 9.72 0.24 10.01
C MET A 112 8.60 0.40 8.98
N HIS A 113 8.95 0.66 7.72
CA HIS A 113 7.95 0.88 6.67
C HIS A 113 7.20 -0.38 6.30
N ASN A 114 7.84 -1.55 6.31
CA ASN A 114 7.15 -2.82 6.10
C ASN A 114 6.10 -3.10 7.19
N ASN A 115 6.40 -2.81 8.46
CA ASN A 115 5.44 -2.97 9.55
C ASN A 115 4.28 -1.98 9.45
N LEU A 116 4.54 -0.72 9.10
CA LEU A 116 3.47 0.25 8.87
C LEU A 116 2.55 -0.17 7.72
N LEU A 117 3.09 -0.75 6.64
CA LEU A 117 2.27 -1.31 5.56
C LEU A 117 1.46 -2.53 6.02
N CYS A 118 2.05 -3.43 6.82
CA CYS A 118 1.30 -4.53 7.43
C CYS A 118 0.12 -4.01 8.28
N ASP A 119 0.33 -2.95 9.06
CA ASP A 119 -0.75 -2.34 9.85
C ASP A 119 -1.83 -1.73 8.97
N CYS A 120 -1.47 -1.10 7.84
CA CYS A 120 -2.42 -0.60 6.86
C CYS A 120 -3.27 -1.73 6.27
N VAL A 121 -2.65 -2.86 5.92
CA VAL A 121 -3.34 -4.06 5.40
C VAL A 121 -4.30 -4.62 6.44
N LEU A 122 -3.88 -4.74 7.71
CA LEU A 122 -4.72 -5.28 8.79
C LEU A 122 -5.92 -4.38 9.14
N LYS A 123 -5.82 -3.07 8.91
CA LYS A 123 -6.88 -2.09 9.20
C LYS A 123 -7.91 -1.95 8.08
N TYR A 124 -7.63 -2.49 6.90
CA TYR A 124 -8.52 -2.39 5.73
C TYR A 124 -9.86 -3.06 6.01
#